data_AF-A0A1F8TLA2-F1
#
_entry.id   AF-A0A1F8TLA2-F1
#
_cell.length_a   1.000
_cell.length_b   1.000
_cell.length_c   1.000
_cell.angle_alpha   90.00
_cell.angle_beta   90.00
_cell.angle_gamma   90.00
#
_symmetry.space_group_name_H-M   'P 1'
#
loop_
_entity.id
_entity.type
_entity.pdbx_description
1 polymer ?
#
loop_
_entity_poly.entity_id
_entity_poly.type
_entity_poly.pdbx_seq_one_letter_code
_entity_poly.pdbx_strand_id
1 'polypeptide(L)'
;MILEPGPGSRLISPVWITGVADPVFEQTLGVSIILDDGTVLAIGSVRMEPGQRGNFTVEIPFDIEGERQAFIQVFASSPRDGGITHLNSVGVSLASSGTPDIKSVEPYQERILIMTPLSAEQIQGGVVHVEGFGLASFEQTLLIEVQDAGGTVVGSAPVIVNAPDWGQPGNFRADISYIVSEPGPGRIVVRDVSPAFGGNTHLASVEINLLP
;
A
#
# COMPACT_ATOMS: atom_id res chain seq x y z
N MET A 1 -4.81 7.64 -2.52
CA MET A 1 -3.58 8.33 -2.96
C MET A 1 -3.30 9.52 -2.06
N ILE A 2 -2.03 9.85 -1.88
CA ILE A 2 -1.57 11.05 -1.16
C ILE A 2 -1.25 12.14 -2.19
N LEU A 3 -1.78 13.35 -2.01
CA LEU A 3 -1.54 14.51 -2.90
C LEU A 3 -0.59 15.52 -2.26
N GLU A 4 -0.68 15.69 -0.93
CA GLU A 4 0.24 16.51 -0.16
C GLU A 4 0.49 15.81 1.20
N PRO A 5 1.74 15.70 1.67
CA PRO A 5 2.96 16.10 1.00
C PRO A 5 3.32 15.19 -0.18
N GLY A 6 3.96 15.75 -1.19
CA GLY A 6 4.52 15.05 -2.33
C GLY A 6 5.93 14.52 -2.05
N PRO A 7 6.45 13.63 -2.92
CA PRO A 7 7.78 13.04 -2.77
C PRO A 7 8.89 14.08 -2.59
N GLY A 8 9.77 13.85 -1.62
CA GLY A 8 10.90 14.72 -1.31
C GLY A 8 10.50 16.07 -0.69
N SER A 9 9.30 16.17 -0.12
CA SER A 9 8.93 17.30 0.74
C SER A 9 9.76 17.29 2.03
N ARG A 10 10.07 18.48 2.55
CA ARG A 10 10.67 18.67 3.87
C ARG A 10 9.60 19.18 4.84
N LEU A 11 9.40 18.49 5.95
CA LEU A 11 8.27 18.69 6.86
C LEU A 11 8.77 19.04 8.26
N ILE A 12 8.03 19.91 8.94
CA ILE A 12 8.13 20.17 10.37
C ILE A 12 6.80 19.80 11.04
N SER A 13 6.84 19.51 12.34
CA SER A 13 5.64 19.10 13.08
C SER A 13 4.70 20.29 13.32
N PRO A 14 3.37 20.10 13.21
CA PRO A 14 2.68 18.88 12.74
C PRO A 14 2.64 18.79 11.21
N VAL A 15 2.48 17.56 10.67
CA VAL A 15 2.27 17.37 9.23
C VAL A 15 0.78 17.35 8.89
N TRP A 16 0.41 18.09 7.85
CA TRP A 16 -0.88 18.00 7.19
C TRP A 16 -0.77 17.05 6.01
N ILE A 17 -1.60 16.01 6.00
CA ILE A 17 -1.64 14.99 4.95
C ILE A 17 -2.99 15.09 4.27
N THR A 18 -2.99 15.39 2.98
CA THR A 18 -4.19 15.49 2.16
C THR A 18 -4.12 14.53 0.98
N GLY A 19 -5.28 14.06 0.56
CA GLY A 19 -5.37 13.20 -0.59
C GLY A 19 -6.79 12.83 -0.95
N VAL A 20 -6.89 11.81 -1.77
CA VAL A 20 -8.17 11.27 -2.23
C VAL A 20 -8.17 9.76 -2.03
N ALA A 21 -9.26 9.23 -1.53
CA ALA A 21 -9.45 7.78 -1.40
C ALA A 21 -10.85 7.37 -1.86
N ASP A 22 -10.96 6.12 -2.28
CA ASP A 22 -12.26 5.48 -2.51
C ASP A 22 -12.91 5.13 -1.17
N PRO A 23 -14.22 4.83 -1.13
CA PRO A 23 -14.89 4.41 0.10
C PRO A 23 -14.20 3.20 0.75
N VAL A 24 -13.92 3.30 2.04
CA VAL A 24 -13.30 2.24 2.83
C VAL A 24 -14.25 1.73 3.92
N PHE A 25 -13.94 0.57 4.49
CA PHE A 25 -14.69 0.06 5.64
C PHE A 25 -14.66 1.06 6.80
N GLU A 26 -15.80 1.24 7.47
CA GLU A 26 -16.01 2.26 8.52
C GLU A 26 -15.63 3.70 8.13
N GLN A 27 -15.41 3.95 6.82
CA GLN A 27 -14.90 5.22 6.30
C GLN A 27 -13.60 5.68 6.97
N THR A 28 -12.79 4.77 7.53
CA THR A 28 -11.58 5.15 8.27
C THR A 28 -10.33 4.72 7.53
N LEU A 29 -9.44 5.67 7.28
CA LEU A 29 -8.08 5.41 6.79
C LEU A 29 -7.12 5.42 7.98
N GLY A 30 -6.19 4.47 7.99
CA GLY A 30 -5.03 4.47 8.87
C GLY A 30 -3.90 5.31 8.27
N VAL A 31 -3.14 5.97 9.13
CA VAL A 31 -1.97 6.76 8.75
C VAL A 31 -0.80 6.42 9.65
N SER A 32 0.39 6.21 9.07
CA SER A 32 1.63 6.02 9.81
C SER A 32 2.73 6.91 9.26
N ILE A 33 3.60 7.38 10.16
CA ILE A 33 4.87 8.02 9.81
C ILE A 33 5.96 7.07 10.25
N ILE A 34 6.77 6.59 9.31
CA ILE A 34 7.78 5.56 9.53
C ILE A 34 9.14 6.13 9.14
N LEU A 35 10.13 6.01 10.00
CA LEU A 35 11.50 6.44 9.73
C LEU A 35 12.20 5.48 8.74
N ASP A 36 13.31 5.95 8.19
CA ASP A 36 14.18 5.19 7.30
C ASP A 36 14.71 3.86 7.87
N ASP A 37 14.74 3.70 9.19
CA ASP A 37 15.09 2.44 9.89
C ASP A 37 13.89 1.51 10.16
N GLY A 38 12.69 1.88 9.71
CA GLY A 38 11.45 1.13 9.96
C GLY A 38 10.76 1.45 11.28
N THR A 39 11.31 2.35 12.11
CA THR A 39 10.65 2.79 13.35
C THR A 39 9.37 3.56 13.05
N VAL A 40 8.25 3.15 13.63
CA VAL A 40 7.00 3.91 13.57
C VAL A 40 7.10 5.10 14.52
N LEU A 41 7.14 6.31 13.95
CA LEU A 41 7.25 7.56 14.69
C LEU A 41 5.89 8.07 15.20
N ALA A 42 4.86 7.97 14.36
CA ALA A 42 3.53 8.43 14.67
C ALA A 42 2.47 7.58 13.95
N ILE A 43 1.30 7.46 14.57
CA ILE A 43 0.12 6.80 14.01
C ILE A 43 -1.07 7.74 14.18
N GLY A 44 -1.95 7.77 13.19
CA GLY A 44 -3.25 8.40 13.30
C GLY A 44 -4.28 7.75 12.38
N SER A 45 -5.44 8.38 12.31
CA SER A 45 -6.50 7.97 11.41
C SER A 45 -7.33 9.16 10.97
N VAL A 46 -8.03 8.99 9.86
CA VAL A 46 -8.97 9.99 9.36
C VAL A 46 -10.26 9.33 8.92
N ARG A 47 -11.38 9.92 9.35
CA ARG A 47 -12.70 9.51 8.91
C ARG A 47 -13.08 10.29 7.66
N MET A 48 -13.55 9.57 6.65
CA MET A 48 -14.02 10.07 5.38
C MET A 48 -15.54 10.22 5.36
N GLU A 49 -16.03 10.99 4.41
CA GLU A 49 -17.46 11.06 4.13
C GLU A 49 -17.97 9.74 3.50
N PRO A 50 -19.21 9.33 3.81
CA PRO A 50 -19.81 8.12 3.27
C PRO A 50 -19.98 8.10 1.74
N GLY A 51 -19.81 6.92 1.16
CA GLY A 51 -20.51 6.52 -0.07
C GLY A 51 -19.93 7.01 -1.40
N GLN A 52 -18.91 7.87 -1.39
CA GLN A 52 -18.23 8.29 -2.62
C GLN A 52 -16.73 8.47 -2.40
N ARG A 53 -15.97 8.38 -3.50
CA ARG A 53 -14.56 8.79 -3.53
C ARG A 53 -14.48 10.24 -3.06
N GLY A 54 -13.63 10.51 -2.09
CA GLY A 54 -13.62 11.78 -1.40
C GLY A 54 -12.23 12.22 -0.98
N ASN A 55 -12.12 13.51 -0.69
CA ASN A 55 -10.91 14.08 -0.13
C ASN A 55 -10.79 13.64 1.34
N PHE A 56 -9.56 13.46 1.80
CA PHE A 56 -9.25 13.35 3.22
C PHE A 56 -8.18 14.38 3.57
N THR A 57 -8.24 14.86 4.82
CA THR A 57 -7.23 15.71 5.43
C THR A 57 -7.02 15.26 6.86
N VAL A 58 -5.76 15.11 7.26
CA VAL A 58 -5.40 14.76 8.64
C VAL A 58 -4.17 15.51 9.08
N GLU A 59 -4.16 15.93 10.34
CA GLU A 59 -3.03 16.55 11.00
C GLU A 59 -2.41 15.51 11.96
N ILE A 60 -1.12 15.21 11.77
CA ILE A 60 -0.39 14.25 12.60
C ILE A 60 0.79 14.98 13.27
N PRO A 61 0.78 15.16 14.59
CA PRO A 61 1.96 15.63 15.31
C PRO A 61 3.03 14.53 15.34
N PHE A 62 4.29 14.94 15.24
CA PHE A 62 5.45 14.09 15.48
C PHE A 62 6.51 14.84 16.29
N ASP A 63 7.43 14.09 16.89
CA ASP A 63 8.60 14.64 17.56
C ASP A 63 9.85 13.89 17.05
N ILE A 64 10.90 14.63 16.71
CA ILE A 64 12.11 14.06 16.13
C ILE A 64 13.32 14.92 16.46
N GLU A 65 14.48 14.29 16.58
CA GLU A 65 15.75 14.99 16.68
C GLU A 65 16.39 15.16 15.30
N GLY A 66 16.92 16.35 15.04
CA GLY A 66 17.62 16.67 13.80
C GLY A 66 16.73 16.59 12.55
N GLU A 67 17.27 16.02 11.48
CA GLU A 67 16.58 15.80 10.21
C GLU A 67 16.80 14.36 9.75
N ARG A 68 15.71 13.65 9.40
CA ARG A 68 15.73 12.25 9.00
C ARG A 68 14.82 11.98 7.81
N GLN A 69 15.15 10.96 7.03
CA GLN A 69 14.23 10.46 6.00
C GLN A 69 13.11 9.66 6.66
N ALA A 70 11.92 9.77 6.09
CA ALA A 70 10.74 9.05 6.55
C ALA A 70 9.78 8.78 5.39
N PHE A 71 8.78 7.96 5.68
CA PHE A 71 7.68 7.62 4.81
C PHE A 71 6.37 7.90 5.54
N ILE A 72 5.48 8.61 4.87
CA ILE A 72 4.09 8.74 5.31
C ILE A 72 3.30 7.70 4.54
N GLN A 73 2.63 6.80 5.25
CA GLN A 73 1.74 5.80 4.65
C GLN A 73 0.30 6.13 4.99
N VAL A 74 -0.57 6.02 3.99
CA VAL A 74 -2.02 6.03 4.17
C VAL A 74 -2.55 4.70 3.67
N PHE A 75 -3.36 4.03 4.48
CA PHE A 75 -3.82 2.68 4.19
C PHE A 75 -5.26 2.44 4.63
N ALA A 76 -5.89 1.46 3.97
CA ALA A 76 -7.17 0.90 4.32
C ALA A 76 -6.99 -0.53 4.83
N SER A 77 -7.80 -0.93 5.81
CA SER A 77 -7.77 -2.27 6.39
C SER A 77 -9.06 -3.02 6.10
N SER A 78 -8.96 -4.35 6.03
CA SER A 78 -10.11 -5.22 5.89
C SER A 78 -10.92 -5.30 7.18
N PRO A 79 -12.26 -5.28 7.10
CA PRO A 79 -13.11 -5.59 8.25
C PRO A 79 -12.99 -7.03 8.75
N ARG A 80 -12.57 -7.96 7.89
CA ARG A 80 -12.54 -9.38 8.20
C ARG A 80 -11.39 -9.74 9.14
N ASP A 81 -10.20 -9.20 8.86
CA ASP A 81 -8.96 -9.61 9.52
C ASP A 81 -7.99 -8.46 9.83
N GLY A 82 -8.34 -7.21 9.52
CA GLY A 82 -7.46 -6.05 9.69
C GLY A 82 -6.34 -5.92 8.66
N GLY A 83 -6.18 -6.90 7.75
CA GLY A 83 -5.16 -6.90 6.71
C GLY A 83 -5.31 -5.72 5.75
N ILE A 84 -4.19 -5.20 5.24
CA ILE A 84 -4.18 -4.02 4.37
C ILE A 84 -4.85 -4.35 3.02
N THR A 85 -5.89 -3.61 2.67
CA THR A 85 -6.58 -3.70 1.36
C THR A 85 -5.98 -2.77 0.32
N HIS A 86 -5.51 -1.61 0.76
CA HIS A 86 -4.81 -0.64 -0.06
C HIS A 86 -3.82 0.14 0.80
N LEU A 87 -2.65 0.45 0.24
CA LEU A 87 -1.68 1.36 0.88
C LEU A 87 -0.95 2.16 -0.17
N ASN A 88 -0.67 3.42 0.18
CA ASN A 88 0.14 4.34 -0.59
C ASN A 88 1.12 5.05 0.34
N SER A 89 2.38 5.14 -0.06
CA SER A 89 3.44 5.79 0.72
C SER A 89 4.08 6.95 -0.06
N VAL A 90 4.46 7.99 0.66
CA VAL A 90 5.28 9.08 0.16
C VAL A 90 6.56 9.24 0.98
N GLY A 91 7.70 9.28 0.31
CA GLY A 91 9.00 9.55 0.94
C GLY A 91 9.21 11.04 1.17
N VAL A 92 9.61 11.41 2.39
CA VAL A 92 9.74 12.80 2.87
C VAL A 92 10.95 12.92 3.79
N SER A 93 11.38 14.16 4.07
CA SER A 93 12.36 14.47 5.10
C SER A 93 11.67 15.17 6.26
N LEU A 94 11.80 14.64 7.48
CA LEU A 94 11.25 15.24 8.70
C LEU A 94 12.35 16.02 9.40
N ALA A 95 12.04 17.21 9.89
CA ALA A 95 12.97 18.03 10.64
C ALA A 95 12.34 18.56 11.93
N SER A 96 13.15 18.69 12.98
CA SER A 96 12.74 19.29 14.24
C SER A 96 12.48 20.80 14.15
N SER A 97 13.07 21.48 13.17
CA SER A 97 12.99 22.93 12.99
C SER A 97 13.36 23.40 11.58
N GLY A 98 13.23 24.71 11.34
CA GLY A 98 13.53 25.37 10.07
C GLY A 98 12.28 25.60 9.22
N THR A 99 12.50 25.86 7.93
CA THR A 99 11.41 26.16 6.98
C THR A 99 10.95 24.86 6.28
N PRO A 100 9.65 24.55 6.28
CA PRO A 100 9.13 23.44 5.49
C PRO A 100 9.20 23.75 3.99
N ASP A 101 9.40 22.71 3.18
CA ASP A 101 9.29 22.74 1.72
C ASP A 101 8.29 21.66 1.31
N ILE A 102 7.02 22.04 1.21
CA ILE A 102 5.93 21.12 0.94
C ILE A 102 5.66 21.13 -0.56
N LYS A 103 5.79 19.95 -1.17
CA LYS A 103 5.47 19.71 -2.57
C LYS A 103 4.07 19.12 -2.67
N SER A 104 3.40 19.35 -3.78
CA SER A 104 2.11 18.73 -4.09
C SER A 104 2.26 17.84 -5.33
N VAL A 105 1.38 16.85 -5.46
CA VAL A 105 1.33 15.93 -6.60
C VAL A 105 -0.02 16.08 -7.28
N GLU A 106 -0.02 16.15 -8.61
CA GLU A 106 -1.25 16.05 -9.38
C GLU A 106 -1.91 14.68 -9.20
N PRO A 107 -3.25 14.59 -9.16
CA PRO A 107 -3.94 13.31 -9.09
C PRO A 107 -3.49 12.36 -10.19
N TYR A 108 -3.12 11.15 -9.80
CA TYR A 108 -2.64 10.10 -10.70
C TYR A 108 -3.55 8.87 -10.66
N GLN A 109 -3.43 7.99 -11.65
CA GLN A 109 -4.16 6.73 -11.67
C GLN A 109 -3.64 5.76 -10.61
N GLU A 110 -4.48 4.81 -10.23
CA GLU A 110 -4.10 3.73 -9.33
C GLU A 110 -2.86 2.97 -9.87
N ARG A 111 -1.87 2.74 -9.00
CA ARG A 111 -0.57 2.16 -9.37
C ARG A 111 -0.58 0.65 -9.36
N ILE A 112 -1.43 0.01 -8.57
CA ILE A 112 -1.58 -1.44 -8.56
C ILE A 112 -3.06 -1.78 -8.59
N LEU A 113 -3.47 -2.48 -9.64
CA LEU A 113 -4.82 -3.02 -9.82
C LEU A 113 -4.72 -4.54 -9.98
N ILE A 114 -5.45 -5.26 -9.15
CA ILE A 114 -5.62 -6.71 -9.28
C ILE A 114 -6.89 -6.95 -10.09
N MET A 115 -6.77 -7.64 -11.23
CA MET A 115 -7.89 -7.99 -12.10
C MET A 115 -8.35 -9.44 -11.90
N THR A 116 -7.42 -10.32 -11.53
CA THR A 116 -7.69 -11.72 -11.19
C THR A 116 -6.76 -12.13 -10.06
N PRO A 117 -7.23 -12.83 -9.03
CA PRO A 117 -8.61 -13.31 -8.83
C PRO A 117 -9.59 -12.18 -8.47
N LEU A 118 -10.89 -12.46 -8.60
CA LEU A 118 -11.95 -11.59 -8.12
C LEU A 118 -12.18 -11.78 -6.61
N SER A 119 -12.79 -10.78 -5.99
CA SER A 119 -13.14 -10.85 -4.56
C SER A 119 -14.02 -12.06 -4.25
N ALA A 120 -13.69 -12.76 -3.17
CA ALA A 120 -14.31 -14.00 -2.69
C ALA A 120 -14.24 -15.21 -3.65
N GLU A 121 -13.43 -15.14 -4.71
CA GLU A 121 -13.22 -16.27 -5.62
C GLU A 121 -12.65 -17.49 -4.87
N GLN A 122 -13.11 -18.67 -5.25
CA GLN A 122 -12.63 -19.95 -4.70
C GLN A 122 -11.44 -20.44 -5.52
N ILE A 123 -10.30 -20.59 -4.85
CA ILE A 123 -9.06 -21.07 -5.45
C ILE A 123 -8.74 -22.46 -4.87
N GLN A 124 -8.46 -23.43 -5.75
CA GLN A 124 -8.18 -24.81 -5.39
C GLN A 124 -7.02 -25.37 -6.22
N GLY A 125 -6.38 -26.45 -5.75
CA GLY A 125 -5.31 -27.12 -6.50
C GLY A 125 -3.91 -26.56 -6.28
N GLY A 126 -3.72 -25.77 -5.22
CA GLY A 126 -2.40 -25.31 -4.76
C GLY A 126 -1.70 -24.29 -5.65
N VAL A 127 -2.41 -23.69 -6.61
CA VAL A 127 -1.91 -22.59 -7.46
C VAL A 127 -2.98 -21.54 -7.64
N VAL A 128 -2.62 -20.27 -7.45
CA VAL A 128 -3.47 -19.12 -7.80
C VAL A 128 -2.92 -18.40 -9.02
N HIS A 129 -3.80 -18.14 -9.99
CA HIS A 129 -3.48 -17.27 -11.11
C HIS A 129 -3.74 -15.81 -10.73
N VAL A 130 -2.74 -14.95 -10.87
CA VAL A 130 -2.85 -13.53 -10.52
C VAL A 130 -2.54 -12.69 -11.74
N GLU A 131 -3.46 -11.82 -12.12
CA GLU A 131 -3.32 -10.85 -13.20
C GLU A 131 -3.65 -9.44 -12.72
N GLY A 132 -2.98 -8.46 -13.29
CA GLY A 132 -3.26 -7.08 -12.98
C GLY A 132 -2.49 -6.07 -13.81
N PHE A 133 -2.63 -4.81 -13.43
CA PHE A 133 -1.92 -3.68 -13.99
C PHE A 133 -1.13 -3.00 -12.88
N GLY A 134 0.13 -2.69 -13.13
CA GLY A 134 1.07 -2.29 -12.09
C GLY A 134 2.04 -1.22 -12.57
N LEU A 135 2.45 -0.35 -11.66
CA LEU A 135 3.64 0.49 -11.76
C LEU A 135 4.58 0.09 -10.63
N ALA A 136 5.70 -0.54 -10.97
CA ALA A 136 6.74 -0.89 -10.01
C ALA A 136 7.77 0.23 -9.88
N SER A 137 8.18 0.54 -8.66
CA SER A 137 9.16 1.58 -8.37
C SER A 137 10.61 1.16 -8.66
N PHE A 138 10.87 -0.15 -8.69
CA PHE A 138 12.21 -0.71 -8.87
C PHE A 138 12.19 -1.93 -9.78
N GLU A 139 13.11 -1.97 -10.75
CA GLU A 139 13.36 -3.10 -11.67
C GLU A 139 12.11 -3.71 -12.33
N GLN A 140 11.06 -2.91 -12.55
CA GLN A 140 9.76 -3.38 -13.03
C GLN A 140 9.18 -4.55 -12.22
N THR A 141 9.58 -4.74 -10.96
CA THR A 141 9.24 -5.93 -10.17
C THR A 141 8.28 -5.60 -9.04
N LEU A 142 7.19 -6.37 -8.95
CA LEU A 142 6.28 -6.41 -7.81
C LEU A 142 6.43 -7.74 -7.07
N LEU A 143 5.97 -7.79 -5.82
CA LEU A 143 5.89 -9.01 -5.03
C LEU A 143 4.43 -9.42 -4.86
N ILE A 144 4.11 -10.66 -5.22
CA ILE A 144 2.79 -11.27 -4.96
C ILE A 144 2.93 -12.24 -3.79
N GLU A 145 2.01 -12.12 -2.82
CA GLU A 145 1.84 -13.07 -1.72
C GLU A 145 0.44 -13.66 -1.72
N VAL A 146 0.36 -14.93 -1.35
CA VAL A 146 -0.87 -15.62 -0.93
C VAL A 146 -0.81 -15.74 0.58
N GLN A 147 -1.78 -15.15 1.25
CA GLN A 147 -1.90 -15.18 2.70
C GLN A 147 -3.11 -16.01 3.13
N ASP A 148 -2.95 -16.76 4.21
CA ASP A 148 -4.05 -17.50 4.85
C ASP A 148 -4.93 -16.60 5.73
N ALA A 149 -5.89 -17.21 6.43
CA ALA A 149 -6.82 -16.52 7.31
C ALA A 149 -6.14 -15.72 8.45
N GLY A 150 -4.95 -16.15 8.89
CA GLY A 150 -4.16 -15.49 9.93
C GLY A 150 -3.20 -14.44 9.39
N GLY A 151 -3.16 -14.21 8.08
CA GLY A 151 -2.19 -13.35 7.42
C GLY A 151 -0.82 -14.01 7.21
N THR A 152 -0.71 -15.32 7.42
CA THR A 152 0.54 -16.06 7.18
C THR A 152 0.74 -16.21 5.68
N VAL A 153 1.94 -15.90 5.19
CA VAL A 153 2.30 -16.12 3.78
C VAL A 153 2.44 -17.61 3.52
N VAL A 154 1.52 -18.18 2.74
CA VAL A 154 1.48 -19.59 2.33
C VAL A 154 1.98 -19.80 0.90
N GLY A 155 2.27 -18.72 0.18
CA GLY A 155 2.85 -18.70 -1.16
C GLY A 155 3.35 -17.31 -1.51
N SER A 156 4.44 -17.21 -2.28
CA SER A 156 4.92 -15.91 -2.77
C SER A 156 5.77 -16.07 -4.03
N ALA A 157 5.73 -15.07 -4.91
CA ALA A 157 6.67 -14.94 -6.01
C ALA A 157 6.81 -13.48 -6.46
N PRO A 158 7.99 -13.08 -6.97
CA PRO A 158 8.12 -11.83 -7.70
C PRO A 158 7.40 -11.93 -9.06
N VAL A 159 6.92 -10.80 -9.56
CA VAL A 159 6.35 -10.68 -10.91
C VAL A 159 6.91 -9.45 -11.61
N ILE A 160 7.25 -9.60 -12.89
CA ILE A 160 7.70 -8.49 -13.73
C ILE A 160 6.49 -7.84 -14.38
N VAL A 161 6.41 -6.53 -14.27
CA VAL A 161 5.47 -5.66 -14.97
C VAL A 161 5.92 -5.53 -16.42
N ASN A 162 5.12 -6.04 -17.35
CA ASN A 162 5.32 -5.89 -18.78
C ASN A 162 4.85 -4.50 -19.23
N ALA A 163 5.73 -3.51 -19.11
CA ALA A 163 5.49 -2.14 -19.53
C ALA A 163 6.21 -1.80 -20.85
N PRO A 164 5.70 -0.85 -21.65
CA PRO A 164 6.35 -0.43 -22.90
C PRO A 164 7.77 0.13 -22.71
N ASP A 165 8.02 0.79 -21.56
CA ASP A 165 9.30 1.39 -21.19
C ASP A 165 9.53 1.30 -19.67
N TRP A 166 10.78 1.51 -19.25
CA TRP A 166 11.14 1.57 -17.83
C TRP A 166 10.42 2.73 -17.11
N GLY A 167 9.84 2.44 -15.95
CA GLY A 167 9.08 3.41 -15.16
C GLY A 167 7.70 3.74 -15.71
N GLN A 168 7.24 3.05 -16.76
CA GLN A 168 5.85 3.08 -17.20
C GLN A 168 5.05 1.96 -16.54
N PRO A 169 3.73 2.13 -16.37
CA PRO A 169 2.89 1.05 -15.89
C PRO A 169 2.65 0.02 -17.01
N GLY A 170 2.31 -1.21 -16.62
CA GLY A 170 2.11 -2.32 -17.53
C GLY A 170 1.31 -3.46 -16.91
N ASN A 171 1.02 -4.48 -17.71
CA ASN A 171 0.34 -5.67 -17.21
C ASN A 171 1.31 -6.58 -16.46
N PHE A 172 0.85 -7.26 -15.42
CA PHE A 172 1.58 -8.34 -14.78
C PHE A 172 0.71 -9.60 -14.71
N ARG A 173 1.36 -10.76 -14.75
CA ARG A 173 0.72 -12.07 -14.65
C ARG A 173 1.66 -13.08 -14.01
N ALA A 174 1.19 -13.84 -13.05
CA ALA A 174 1.95 -14.92 -12.43
C ALA A 174 1.05 -16.03 -11.88
N ASP A 175 1.59 -17.24 -11.84
CA ASP A 175 1.03 -18.37 -11.10
C ASP A 175 1.78 -18.52 -9.78
N ILE A 176 1.08 -18.45 -8.66
CA ILE A 176 1.69 -18.54 -7.32
C ILE A 176 1.25 -19.85 -6.67
N SER A 177 2.21 -20.74 -6.42
CA SER A 177 1.94 -21.94 -5.64
C SER A 177 1.66 -21.58 -4.18
N TYR A 178 0.65 -22.20 -3.59
CA TYR A 178 0.28 -22.04 -2.19
C TYR A 178 -0.03 -23.39 -1.54
N ILE A 179 0.08 -23.47 -0.22
CA ILE A 179 -0.23 -24.68 0.56
C ILE A 179 -1.12 -24.30 1.75
N VAL A 180 -2.31 -24.91 1.83
CA VAL A 180 -3.21 -24.82 2.98
C VAL A 180 -3.71 -26.22 3.37
N SER A 181 -3.90 -26.46 4.66
CA SER A 181 -4.39 -27.77 5.16
C SER A 181 -5.91 -27.85 5.27
N GLU A 182 -6.58 -26.70 5.38
CA GLU A 182 -8.02 -26.60 5.55
C GLU A 182 -8.58 -25.50 4.63
N PRO A 183 -9.80 -25.64 4.10
CA PRO A 183 -10.47 -24.57 3.39
C PRO A 183 -10.68 -23.36 4.30
N GLY A 184 -10.44 -22.15 3.79
CA GLY A 184 -10.62 -20.94 4.59
C GLY A 184 -10.45 -19.65 3.80
N PRO A 185 -10.76 -18.50 4.43
CA PRO A 185 -10.49 -17.22 3.82
C PRO A 185 -8.99 -17.03 3.63
N GLY A 186 -8.62 -16.34 2.57
CA GLY A 186 -7.26 -15.94 2.27
C GLY A 186 -7.22 -14.58 1.59
N ARG A 187 -6.01 -14.16 1.22
CA ARG A 187 -5.78 -12.87 0.58
C ARG A 187 -4.66 -12.97 -0.44
N ILE A 188 -4.87 -12.38 -1.62
CA ILE A 188 -3.79 -12.08 -2.55
C ILE A 188 -3.33 -10.66 -2.30
N VAL A 189 -2.04 -10.49 -2.04
CA VAL A 189 -1.43 -9.18 -1.81
C VAL A 189 -0.40 -8.92 -2.90
N VAL A 190 -0.53 -7.80 -3.60
CA VAL A 190 0.45 -7.33 -4.59
C VAL A 190 1.09 -6.05 -4.05
N ARG A 191 2.42 -6.05 -3.93
CA ARG A 191 3.18 -4.98 -3.29
C ARG A 191 4.31 -4.49 -4.18
N ASP A 192 4.46 -3.17 -4.21
CA ASP A 192 5.67 -2.50 -4.67
C ASP A 192 6.53 -2.24 -3.42
N VAL A 193 7.68 -2.92 -3.34
CA VAL A 193 8.57 -2.89 -2.18
C VAL A 193 9.67 -1.87 -2.45
N SER A 194 9.85 -0.93 -1.53
CA SER A 194 10.89 0.08 -1.65
C SER A 194 12.28 -0.53 -1.39
N PRO A 195 13.23 -0.43 -2.33
CA PRO A 195 14.61 -0.82 -2.06
C PRO A 195 15.29 0.13 -1.05
N ALA A 196 14.75 1.34 -0.84
CA ALA A 196 15.37 2.35 0.01
C ALA A 196 15.18 2.11 1.51
N PHE A 197 14.03 1.53 1.92
CA PHE A 197 13.70 1.31 3.34
C PHE A 197 13.05 -0.04 3.63
N GLY A 198 12.84 -0.88 2.61
CA GLY A 198 12.29 -2.23 2.75
C GLY A 198 10.78 -2.31 2.98
N GLY A 199 10.08 -1.19 3.22
CA GLY A 199 8.62 -1.15 3.31
C GLY A 199 7.92 -0.94 1.97
N ASN A 200 6.59 -0.96 1.97
CA ASN A 200 5.80 -0.84 0.74
C ASN A 200 5.67 0.62 0.29
N THR A 201 5.97 0.91 -0.97
CA THR A 201 5.57 2.18 -1.62
C THR A 201 4.10 2.16 -2.00
N HIS A 202 3.60 0.99 -2.41
CA HIS A 202 2.22 0.80 -2.81
C HIS A 202 1.79 -0.66 -2.58
N LEU A 203 0.53 -0.89 -2.24
CA LEU A 203 -0.04 -2.22 -2.04
C LEU A 203 -1.52 -2.23 -2.44
N ALA A 204 -1.93 -3.29 -3.13
CA ALA A 204 -3.33 -3.65 -3.31
C ALA A 204 -3.54 -5.10 -2.87
N SER A 205 -4.72 -5.43 -2.35
CA SER A 205 -5.06 -6.81 -2.04
C SER A 205 -6.52 -7.14 -2.34
N VAL A 206 -6.77 -8.43 -2.59
CA VAL A 206 -8.11 -8.99 -2.80
C VAL A 206 -8.30 -10.19 -1.88
N GLU A 207 -9.47 -10.27 -1.27
CA GLU A 207 -9.85 -11.42 -0.44
C GLU A 207 -10.36 -12.55 -1.31
N ILE A 208 -9.96 -13.77 -0.98
CA ILE A 208 -10.32 -14.99 -1.71
C ILE A 208 -10.65 -16.10 -0.71
N ASN A 209 -11.11 -17.24 -1.22
CA ASN A 209 -11.26 -18.46 -0.43
C ASN A 209 -10.26 -19.50 -0.95
N LEU A 210 -9.33 -19.92 -0.09
CA LEU A 210 -8.35 -20.94 -0.39
C LEU A 210 -8.89 -22.31 -0.02
N LEU A 211 -8.73 -23.26 -0.92
CA LEU A 211 -8.96 -24.68 -0.70
C LEU A 211 -7.64 -25.44 -0.93
N PRO A 212 -7.44 -26.59 -0.25
CA PRO A 212 -6.31 -27.47 -0.53
C PRO A 212 -6.15 -27.86 -2.01
#